data_AF-A0A1I5VFG4-F1
#
_entry.id   AF-A0A1I5VFG4-F1
#
_cell.length_a   1.000
_cell.length_b   1.000
_cell.length_c   1.000
_cell.angle_alpha   90.00
_cell.angle_beta   90.00
_cell.angle_gamma   90.00
#
_symmetry.space_group_name_H-M   'P 1'
#
loop_
_entity.id
_entity.type
_entity.pdbx_description
1 polymer ?
#
loop_
_entity_poly.entity_id
_entity_poly.type
_entity_poly.pdbx_seq_one_letter_code
_entity_poly.pdbx_strand_id
1 'polypeptide(L)' 'MNQQMQDAIVSVAFDKAWRFVEKDPLLAHNRKTILHSRLCTFLESSIKRGERNTLNLANEAIRNLRAELARPAEQ' A
#
# COMPACT_ATOMS: atom_id res chain seq x y z
N MET A 1 -21.69 4.92 4.21
CA MET A 1 -20.36 5.04 4.85
C MET A 1 -19.72 6.31 4.32
N ASN A 2 -19.28 7.22 5.19
CA ASN A 2 -18.75 8.53 4.80
C ASN A 2 -17.41 8.38 4.08
N GLN A 3 -17.30 8.89 2.84
CA GLN A 3 -16.05 8.93 2.05
C GLN A 3 -14.89 9.52 2.87
N GLN A 4 -15.15 10.58 3.64
CA GLN A 4 -14.17 11.21 4.54
C GLN A 4 -13.55 10.25 5.56
N MET A 5 -14.30 9.28 6.08
CA MET A 5 -13.77 8.29 7.02
C MET A 5 -12.84 7.31 6.31
N GLN A 6 -13.18 6.91 5.08
CA GLN A 6 -12.32 6.04 4.28
C GLN A 6 -11.02 6.77 3.92
N ASP A 7 -11.10 8.02 3.50
CA ASP A 7 -9.92 8.83 3.15
C ASP A 7 -8.99 8.99 4.36
N ALA A 8 -9.54 9.21 5.56
CA ALA A 8 -8.75 9.27 6.80
C ALA A 8 -8.04 7.93 7.11
N ILE A 9 -8.74 6.80 6.95
CA ILE A 9 -8.17 5.47 7.14
C ILE A 9 -7.06 5.19 6.12
N VAL A 10 -7.28 5.53 4.84
CA VAL A 10 -6.26 5.40 3.78
C VAL A 10 -5.03 6.23 4.14
N SER A 11 -5.21 7.51 4.49
CA SER A 11 -4.10 8.41 4.82
C SER A 11 -3.25 7.87 5.97
N VAL A 12 -3.88 7.41 7.06
CA VAL A 12 -3.15 6.85 8.21
C VAL A 12 -2.44 5.53 7.86
N ALA A 13 -3.10 4.64 7.12
CA ALA A 13 -2.50 3.38 6.69
C ALA A 13 -1.34 3.61 5.70
N PHE A 14 -1.48 4.61 4.82
CA PHE A 14 -0.46 5.03 3.87
C PHE A 14 0.79 5.53 4.59
N ASP A 15 0.66 6.50 5.51
CA ASP A 15 1.81 7.04 6.26
C ASP A 15 2.56 5.95 7.02
N LYS A 16 1.82 5.00 7.60
CA LYS A 16 2.41 3.84 8.28
C LYS A 16 3.18 2.98 7.30
N ALA A 17 2.57 2.60 6.18
CA ALA A 17 3.19 1.73 5.19
C ALA A 17 4.40 2.39 4.51
N TRP A 18 4.29 3.67 4.14
CA TRP A 18 5.29 4.41 3.39
C TRP A 18 6.65 4.45 4.10
N ARG A 19 6.64 4.61 5.42
CA ARG A 19 7.87 4.56 6.26
C ARG A 19 8.64 3.25 6.14
N PHE A 20 7.95 2.14 5.87
CA PHE A 20 8.58 0.84 5.62
C PHE A 20 8.96 0.70 4.15
N VAL A 21 8.08 1.09 3.22
CA VAL A 21 8.33 1.02 1.78
C VAL A 21 9.61 1.76 1.38
N GLU A 22 9.85 2.95 1.94
CA GLU A 22 11.06 3.72 1.64
C GLU A 22 12.36 3.08 2.17
N LYS A 23 12.26 2.24 3.21
CA LYS A 23 13.40 1.58 3.85
C LYS A 23 13.57 0.13 3.42
N ASP A 24 12.63 -0.39 2.63
CA ASP A 24 12.61 -1.77 2.19
C ASP A 24 13.56 -1.95 1.00
N PRO A 25 14.64 -2.75 1.13
CA PRO A 25 15.60 -2.93 0.04
C PRO A 25 14.98 -3.51 -1.24
N LEU A 26 13.92 -4.31 -1.15
CA LEU A 26 13.25 -4.87 -2.33
C LEU A 26 12.46 -3.80 -3.08
N LEU A 27 11.93 -2.81 -2.35
CA LEU A 27 11.08 -1.77 -2.92
C LEU A 27 11.87 -0.51 -3.29
N ALA A 28 12.92 -0.18 -2.54
CA ALA A 28 13.69 1.07 -2.67
C ALA A 28 14.32 1.29 -4.04
N HIS A 29 14.55 0.23 -4.83
CA HIS A 29 15.06 0.31 -6.21
C HIS A 29 14.00 0.78 -7.22
N ASN A 30 12.72 0.78 -6.85
CA ASN A 30 11.63 1.19 -7.73
C ASN A 30 11.37 2.70 -7.64
N ARG A 31 10.75 3.26 -8.70
CA ARG A 31 10.37 4.67 -8.72
C ARG A 31 9.33 4.95 -7.63
N LYS A 32 9.58 5.97 -6.80
CA LYS A 32 8.66 6.38 -5.71
C LYS A 32 7.23 6.62 -6.20
N THR A 33 7.06 7.19 -7.39
CA THR A 33 5.73 7.42 -7.99
C THR A 33 4.97 6.11 -8.26
N ILE A 34 5.66 5.06 -8.70
CA ILE A 34 5.07 3.73 -8.92
C ILE A 34 4.68 3.12 -7.57
N LEU A 35 5.61 3.12 -6.60
CA LEU A 35 5.36 2.59 -5.26
C LEU A 35 4.16 3.28 -4.61
N HIS A 36 4.11 4.61 -4.68
CA HIS A 36 3.03 5.42 -4.12
C HIS A 36 1.69 5.09 -4.79
N SER A 37 1.64 5.06 -6.11
CA SER A 37 0.40 4.74 -6.85
C SER A 37 -0.11 3.35 -6.50
N ARG A 38 0.76 2.33 -6.51
CA ARG A 38 0.40 0.94 -6.21
C ARG A 38 -0.02 0.76 -4.76
N LEU A 39 0.68 1.39 -3.83
CA LEU A 39 0.34 1.33 -2.41
C LEU A 39 -1.06 1.90 -2.16
N CYS A 40 -1.41 3.05 -2.75
CA CYS A 40 -2.77 3.59 -2.70
C CYS A 40 -3.80 2.61 -3.26
N THR A 41 -3.56 2.05 -4.45
CA THR A 41 -4.49 1.08 -5.07
C THR A 41 -4.74 -0.14 -4.18
N PHE A 42 -3.72 -0.67 -3.49
CA PHE A 42 -3.90 -1.79 -2.57
C PHE A 42 -4.72 -1.40 -1.32
N LEU A 43 -4.46 -0.23 -0.74
CA LEU A 43 -5.20 0.27 0.43
C LEU A 43 -6.68 0.48 0.11
N GLU A 44 -6.99 1.15 -1.00
CA GLU A 44 -8.37 1.37 -1.46
C GLU A 44 -9.09 0.04 -1.72
N SER A 45 -8.40 -0.93 -2.32
CA SER A 45 -8.95 -2.25 -2.60
C SER A 45 -9.28 -3.02 -1.31
N SER A 46 -8.43 -2.94 -0.29
CA SER A 46 -8.68 -3.61 1.00
C SER A 46 -9.81 -2.93 1.78
N ILE A 47 -9.95 -1.61 1.69
CA ILE A 47 -11.11 -0.90 2.25
C ILE A 47 -12.41 -1.28 1.54
N LYS A 48 -12.40 -1.41 0.21
CA LYS A 48 -13.56 -1.91 -0.56
C LYS A 48 -13.97 -3.32 -0.13
N ARG A 49 -13.04 -4.15 0.34
CA ARG A 49 -13.29 -5.47 0.93
C ARG A 49 -13.79 -5.42 2.38
N GLY A 50 -13.82 -4.25 3.01
CA GLY A 50 -14.36 -4.04 4.35
C GLY A 50 -13.32 -3.96 5.48
N GLU A 51 -12.02 -4.08 5.17
CA GLU A 51 -10.97 -3.87 6.17
C GLU A 51 -10.89 -2.39 6.57
N ARG A 52 -10.78 -2.12 7.86
CA ARG A 52 -10.76 -0.79 8.47
C ARG A 52 -9.60 -0.61 9.45
N ASN A 53 -8.92 -1.69 9.83
CA ASN A 53 -7.75 -1.67 10.68
C ASN A 53 -6.54 -1.16 9.89
N THR A 54 -6.03 0.01 10.27
CA THR A 54 -4.94 0.68 9.56
C THR A 54 -3.62 -0.09 9.56
N LEU A 55 -3.35 -0.93 10.57
CA LEU A 55 -2.15 -1.79 10.60
C LEU A 55 -2.28 -2.95 9.62
N ASN A 56 -3.44 -3.60 9.57
CA ASN A 56 -3.70 -4.67 8.61
C ASN A 56 -3.63 -4.15 7.18
N LEU A 57 -4.26 -3.00 6.92
CA LEU A 57 -4.21 -2.33 5.63
C LEU A 57 -2.77 -2.04 5.20
N ALA A 58 -1.96 -1.44 6.07
CA ALA A 58 -0.58 -1.13 5.79
C ALA A 58 0.25 -2.40 5.48
N ASN A 59 0.14 -3.41 6.33
CA ASN A 59 0.91 -4.66 6.19
C ASN A 59 0.50 -5.44 4.92
N GLU A 60 -0.79 -5.53 4.64
CA GLU A 60 -1.30 -6.20 3.44
C GLU A 60 -0.87 -5.45 2.16
N ALA A 61 -0.95 -4.12 2.18
CA ALA A 61 -0.53 -3.30 1.04
C ALA A 61 0.98 -3.45 0.77
N ILE A 62 1.84 -3.45 1.79
CA ILE A 62 3.27 -3.74 1.64
C ILE A 62 3.49 -5.16 1.09
N ARG A 63 2.79 -6.16 1.62
CA ARG A 63 2.92 -7.56 1.16
C ARG A 63 2.56 -7.69 -0.32
N ASN A 64 1.46 -7.08 -0.74
CA ASN A 64 1.02 -7.11 -2.14
C ASN A 64 1.98 -6.33 -3.04
N LEU A 65 2.50 -5.19 -2.58
CA LEU A 65 3.48 -4.39 -3.32
C LEU A 65 4.78 -5.17 -3.55
N ARG A 66 5.28 -5.86 -2.53
CA ARG A 66 6.42 -6.78 -2.67
C ARG A 66 6.12 -7.91 -3.65
N ALA A 67 4.96 -8.56 -3.54
CA ALA A 67 4.59 -9.65 -4.44
C ALA A 67 4.41 -9.19 -5.90
N GLU A 68 3.94 -7.97 -6.13
CA GLU A 68 3.83 -7.39 -7.47
C GLU A 68 5.21 -7.12 -8.08
N LEU A 69 6.13 -6.54 -7.31
CA LEU A 69 7.43 -6.08 -7.82
C LEU A 69 8.57 -7.10 -7.71
N ALA A 70 8.42 -8.12 -6.86
CA ALA A 70 9.34 -9.25 -6.80
C ALA A 70 9.09 -10.28 -7.91
N ARG A 71 7.94 -10.22 -8.58
CA ARG A 71 7.75 -11.00 -9.80
C ARG A 71 8.63 -10.41 -10.89
N PRO A 72 9.57 -11.17 -11.49
CA PRO A 72 10.21 -10.71 -12.70
C PRO A 72 9.11 -10.42 -13.70
N ALA A 73 9.15 -9.24 -14.32
CA ALA A 73 8.30 -8.99 -15.48
C ALA A 73 8.64 -10.08 -16.49
N GLU A 74 7.74 -11.05 -16.68
CA GLU A 74 7.80 -11.92 -17.85
C GLU A 74 7.62 -10.99 -19.05
N GLN A 75 8.76 -10.62 -19.66
CA GLN A 75 8.84 -9.93 -20.95
C GLN A 75 8.55 -10.92 -22.07
#